data_AF-A0A8J4Y9Z6-F1
#
_entry.id   AF-A0A8J4Y9Z6-F1
#
_cell.length_a   1.000
_cell.length_b   1.000
_cell.length_c   1.000
_cell.angle_alpha   90.00
_cell.angle_beta   90.00
_cell.angle_gamma   90.00
#
_symmetry.space_group_name_H-M   'P 1'
#
loop_
_entity.id
_entity.type
_entity.pdbx_description
1 polymer ?
#
loop_
_entity_poly.entity_id
_entity_poly.type
_entity_poly.pdbx_seq_one_letter_code
_entity_poly.pdbx_strand_id
1 'polypeptide(L)'
;MFFYTKWVYTKPWCRASPYLVGLCLGYLLRVVDREKVKLTWWQVALGWVAALATMSAVVFGVTDYNTFSGIHEYNPAISILYGGLHRLAWGVAVAWLVFACHMGYGGLANSFLAHPFWQPLSRLTYTIFLIAFNTQFFVVFFMARVPIYYGNFNMVMVTIGILVLSAIGAVLLSLLTESPVLGLEKLILKKGN
;
A
#
# COMPACT_ATOMS: atom_id res chain seq x y z
N MET A 1 -2.31 9.19 20.31
CA MET A 1 -2.73 9.24 18.89
C MET A 1 -2.51 10.61 18.24
N PHE A 2 -2.98 11.72 18.80
CA PHE A 2 -2.83 13.08 18.22
C PHE A 2 -1.38 13.51 17.93
N PHE A 3 -0.43 13.22 18.83
CA PHE A 3 0.99 13.53 18.60
C PHE A 3 1.57 12.77 17.40
N TYR A 4 1.29 11.47 17.28
CA TYR A 4 1.74 10.68 16.13
C TYR A 4 1.14 11.21 14.82
N THR A 5 -0.14 11.56 14.83
CA THR A 5 -0.79 12.11 13.64
C THR A 5 -0.11 13.41 13.18
N LYS A 6 0.15 14.33 14.12
CA LYS A 6 0.77 15.64 13.86
C LYS A 6 2.27 15.55 13.48
N TRP A 7 3.01 14.66 14.12
CA TRP A 7 4.48 14.60 14.00
C TRP A 7 5.00 13.55 13.04
N VAL A 8 4.19 12.58 12.63
CA VAL A 8 4.63 11.45 11.79
C VAL A 8 3.65 11.16 10.66
N TYR A 9 2.34 11.12 10.93
CA TYR A 9 1.37 10.64 9.93
C TYR A 9 1.09 11.65 8.82
N THR A 10 0.89 12.92 9.14
CA THR A 10 0.51 13.98 8.17
C THR A 10 1.70 14.58 7.43
N LYS A 11 2.92 14.35 7.91
CA LYS A 11 4.13 14.93 7.33
C LYS A 11 4.55 14.15 6.08
N PRO A 12 4.66 14.81 4.91
CA PRO A 12 4.91 14.12 3.65
C PRO A 12 6.29 13.47 3.59
N TRP A 13 7.30 14.05 4.24
CA TRP A 13 8.66 13.49 4.26
C TRP A 13 8.76 12.14 4.98
N CYS A 14 7.93 11.89 6.00
CA CYS A 14 7.87 10.58 6.67
C CYS A 14 7.26 9.47 5.78
N ARG A 15 6.66 9.85 4.65
CA ARG A 15 6.04 8.96 3.66
C ARG A 15 6.79 8.95 2.33
N ALA A 16 7.80 9.80 2.13
CA ALA A 16 8.50 9.98 0.86
C ALA A 16 9.26 8.72 0.41
N SER A 17 9.78 7.94 1.36
CA SER A 17 10.57 6.74 1.16
C SER A 17 10.07 5.78 0.05
N PRO A 18 8.87 5.18 0.14
CA PRO A 18 8.36 4.30 -0.93
C PRO A 18 8.15 5.00 -2.27
N TYR A 19 7.84 6.31 -2.29
CA TYR A 19 7.72 7.06 -3.55
C TYR A 19 9.07 7.20 -4.25
N LEU A 20 10.13 7.49 -3.50
CA LEU A 20 11.49 7.57 -4.06
C LEU A 20 11.94 6.21 -4.61
N VAL A 21 11.68 5.13 -3.88
CA VAL A 21 11.98 3.76 -4.35
C VAL A 21 11.24 3.46 -5.64
N GLY A 22 9.94 3.79 -5.72
CA GLY A 22 9.16 3.62 -6.94
C GLY A 22 9.67 4.45 -8.12
N LEU A 23 10.07 5.70 -7.88
CA LEU A 23 10.66 6.58 -8.90
C LEU A 23 11.99 6.03 -9.41
N CYS A 24 12.88 5.62 -8.51
CA CYS A 24 14.16 4.99 -8.85
C CYS A 24 13.94 3.70 -9.66
N LEU A 25 13.00 2.85 -9.25
CA LEU A 25 12.64 1.65 -10.00
C LEU A 25 12.13 2.00 -11.40
N GLY A 26 11.21 2.95 -11.52
CA GLY A 26 10.66 3.37 -12.81
C GLY A 26 11.74 3.89 -13.76
N TYR A 27 12.71 4.66 -13.23
CA TYR A 27 13.88 5.09 -13.99
C TYR A 27 14.75 3.91 -14.42
N LEU A 28 15.04 2.98 -13.49
CA LEU A 28 15.83 1.78 -13.77
C LEU A 28 15.18 0.93 -14.86
N LEU A 29 13.87 0.69 -14.80
CA LEU A 29 13.12 -0.05 -15.81
C LEU A 29 13.15 0.63 -17.19
N ARG A 30 13.32 1.95 -17.25
CA ARG A 30 13.44 2.69 -18.51
C ARG A 30 14.84 2.59 -19.11
N VAL A 31 15.88 2.57 -18.28
CA VAL A 31 17.29 2.54 -18.72
C VAL A 31 17.75 1.12 -19.03
N VAL A 32 17.22 0.13 -18.31
CA VAL A 32 17.63 -1.27 -18.41
C VAL A 32 16.76 -2.01 -19.41
N ASP A 33 17.37 -2.46 -20.50
CA ASP A 33 16.70 -3.34 -21.48
C ASP A 33 16.42 -4.72 -20.89
N ARG A 34 15.18 -5.19 -21.06
CA ARG A 34 14.77 -6.56 -20.68
C ARG A 34 15.71 -7.64 -21.20
N GLU A 35 16.18 -7.51 -22.44
CA GLU A 35 17.00 -8.55 -23.09
C GLU A 35 18.43 -8.63 -22.54
N LYS A 36 18.91 -7.56 -21.90
CA LYS A 36 20.27 -7.49 -21.34
C LYS A 36 20.34 -8.02 -19.91
N VAL A 37 19.21 -8.08 -19.20
CA VAL A 37 19.15 -8.61 -17.83
C VAL A 37 18.97 -10.13 -17.89
N LYS A 38 20.06 -10.86 -17.66
CA LYS A 38 20.05 -12.31 -17.51
C LYS A 38 20.36 -12.67 -16.06
N LEU A 39 19.32 -12.77 -15.24
CA LEU A 39 19.42 -13.32 -13.89
C LEU A 39 19.41 -14.84 -13.94
N THR A 40 20.26 -15.46 -13.12
CA THR A 40 20.22 -16.90 -12.87
C THR A 40 19.02 -17.24 -11.99
N TRP A 41 18.53 -18.46 -12.10
CA TRP A 41 17.35 -18.91 -11.35
C TRP A 41 17.53 -18.79 -9.82
N TRP A 42 18.74 -19.02 -9.32
CA TRP A 42 19.08 -18.85 -7.90
C TRP A 42 18.97 -17.39 -7.45
N GLN A 43 19.43 -16.43 -8.25
CA GLN A 43 19.32 -15.00 -7.93
C GLN A 43 17.86 -14.56 -7.86
N VAL A 44 17.02 -15.08 -8.78
CA VAL A 44 15.58 -14.82 -8.78
C VAL A 44 14.94 -15.41 -7.52
N ALA A 45 15.25 -16.66 -7.18
CA ALA A 45 14.73 -17.33 -5.99
C ALA A 45 15.12 -16.59 -4.70
N LEU A 46 16.39 -16.20 -4.56
CA LEU A 46 16.87 -15.43 -3.43
C LEU A 46 16.16 -14.08 -3.32
N GLY A 47 15.94 -13.38 -4.43
CA GLY A 47 15.19 -12.13 -4.44
C GLY A 47 13.75 -12.31 -3.99
N TRP A 48 13.07 -13.38 -4.43
CA TRP A 48 11.71 -13.70 -3.97
C TRP A 48 11.66 -14.04 -2.48
N VAL A 49 12.59 -14.88 -1.99
CA VAL A 49 12.68 -15.22 -0.57
C VAL A 49 12.97 -13.97 0.26
N ALA A 50 13.91 -13.13 -0.17
CA ALA A 50 14.24 -11.89 0.52
C ALA A 50 13.04 -10.91 0.54
N ALA A 51 12.32 -10.77 -0.57
CA ALA A 51 11.14 -9.90 -0.65
C ALA A 51 10.02 -10.41 0.26
N LEU A 52 9.71 -11.71 0.24
CA LEU A 52 8.69 -12.30 1.12
C LEU A 52 9.09 -12.21 2.59
N ALA A 53 10.34 -12.55 2.93
CA ALA A 53 10.86 -12.43 4.28
C ALA A 53 10.77 -10.97 4.78
N THR A 54 11.11 -10.00 3.93
CA THR A 54 11.00 -8.57 4.27
C THR A 54 9.54 -8.15 4.48
N MET A 55 8.63 -8.56 3.61
CA MET A 55 7.19 -8.26 3.78
C MET A 55 6.64 -8.88 5.06
N SER A 56 6.98 -10.14 5.35
CA SER A 56 6.60 -10.83 6.58
C SER A 56 7.19 -10.14 7.81
N ALA A 57 8.47 -9.77 7.79
CA ALA A 57 9.12 -9.05 8.89
C ALA A 57 8.48 -7.69 9.15
N VAL A 58 8.04 -6.97 8.11
CA VAL A 58 7.31 -5.70 8.27
C VAL A 58 5.92 -5.93 8.86
N VAL A 59 5.17 -6.95 8.42
CA VAL A 59 3.82 -7.22 8.94
C VAL A 59 3.86 -7.73 10.38
N PHE A 60 4.74 -8.68 10.67
CA PHE A 60 4.81 -9.36 11.97
C PHE A 60 5.78 -8.69 12.94
N GLY A 61 6.68 -7.80 12.51
CA GLY A 61 7.65 -7.13 13.39
C GLY A 61 7.03 -6.23 14.47
N VAL A 62 5.71 -6.00 14.43
CA VAL A 62 4.96 -5.21 15.42
C VAL A 62 4.13 -6.10 16.35
N THR A 63 4.16 -7.44 16.22
CA THR A 63 3.34 -8.31 17.07
C THR A 63 3.69 -8.15 18.55
N ASP A 64 4.96 -8.01 18.88
CA ASP A 64 5.43 -7.83 20.26
C ASP A 64 5.05 -6.45 20.82
N TYR A 65 4.91 -5.44 19.94
CA TYR A 65 4.45 -4.09 20.31
C TYR A 65 2.95 -4.01 20.57
N ASN A 66 2.16 -4.88 19.93
CA ASN A 66 0.69 -4.85 19.99
C ASN A 66 0.10 -5.86 20.99
N THR A 67 0.92 -6.76 21.55
CA THR A 67 0.46 -7.74 22.52
C THR A 67 0.54 -7.14 23.93
N PHE A 68 -0.61 -6.94 24.57
CA PHE A 68 -0.74 -6.37 25.92
C PHE A 68 -0.32 -7.33 27.05
N SER A 69 0.36 -8.45 26.73
CA SER A 69 0.71 -9.48 27.70
C SER A 69 2.16 -9.33 28.16
N GLY A 70 2.35 -8.55 29.22
CA GLY A 70 3.59 -8.53 29.99
C GLY A 70 4.48 -7.32 29.75
N ILE A 71 5.31 -7.04 30.75
CA ILE A 71 6.33 -5.99 30.74
C ILE A 71 7.35 -6.37 29.67
N HIS A 72 7.11 -5.96 28.42
CA HIS A 72 8.08 -6.11 27.36
C HIS A 72 9.17 -5.05 27.56
N GLU A 73 10.42 -5.50 27.60
CA GLU A 73 11.58 -4.60 27.56
C GLU A 73 11.53 -3.81 26.25
N TYR A 74 11.06 -2.56 26.35
CA TYR A 74 11.02 -1.63 25.25
C TYR A 74 12.45 -1.36 24.80
N ASN A 75 12.89 -2.04 23.74
CA ASN A 75 14.18 -1.75 23.13
C ASN A 75 14.01 -0.55 22.18
N PRO A 76 14.53 0.64 22.55
CA PRO A 76 14.35 1.85 21.76
C PRO A 76 14.99 1.71 20.36
N ALA A 77 16.10 0.98 20.25
CA ALA A 77 16.81 0.81 18.98
C ALA A 77 15.93 0.08 17.95
N ILE A 78 15.28 -1.01 18.35
CA ILE A 78 14.39 -1.78 17.46
C ILE A 78 13.22 -0.93 16.99
N SER A 79 12.64 -0.12 17.89
CA SER A 79 11.45 0.66 17.57
C SER A 79 11.75 1.89 16.71
N ILE A 80 12.93 2.49 16.84
CA ILE A 80 13.44 3.53 15.94
C ILE A 80 13.74 2.94 14.57
N LEU A 81 14.45 1.80 14.52
CA LEU A 81 14.78 1.12 13.26
C LEU A 81 13.51 0.70 12.52
N TYR A 82 12.59 0.04 13.20
CA TYR A 82 11.31 -0.34 12.63
C TYR A 82 10.54 0.90 12.18
N GLY A 83 10.36 1.90 13.06
CA GLY A 83 9.62 3.14 12.78
C GLY A 83 10.14 3.90 11.55
N GLY A 84 11.45 3.92 11.33
CA GLY A 84 12.08 4.58 10.18
C GLY A 84 12.14 3.73 8.91
N LEU A 85 12.46 2.44 9.03
CA LEU A 85 12.83 1.60 7.88
C LEU A 85 11.67 0.76 7.33
N HIS A 86 10.63 0.45 8.12
CA HIS A 86 9.57 -0.47 7.68
C HIS A 86 8.92 -0.03 6.34
N ARG A 87 8.71 1.28 6.14
CA ARG A 87 8.13 1.83 4.90
C ARG A 87 9.09 1.72 3.72
N LEU A 88 10.39 1.92 3.95
CA LEU A 88 11.42 1.73 2.93
C LEU A 88 11.51 0.26 2.54
N ALA A 89 11.64 -0.62 3.54
CA ALA A 89 11.75 -2.06 3.36
C ALA A 89 10.55 -2.61 2.59
N TRP A 90 9.33 -2.19 2.94
CA TRP A 90 8.12 -2.54 2.18
C TRP A 90 8.17 -2.04 0.73
N GLY A 91 8.56 -0.78 0.52
CA GLY A 91 8.70 -0.20 -0.82
C GLY A 91 9.72 -0.96 -1.68
N VAL A 92 10.85 -1.36 -1.11
CA VAL A 92 11.89 -2.14 -1.81
C VAL A 92 11.42 -3.55 -2.13
N ALA A 93 10.72 -4.22 -1.21
CA ALA A 93 10.17 -5.54 -1.46
C ALA A 93 9.12 -5.53 -2.58
N VAL A 94 8.24 -4.53 -2.60
CA VAL A 94 7.28 -4.32 -3.70
C VAL A 94 8.00 -3.95 -4.99
N ALA A 95 9.05 -3.14 -4.92
CA ALA A 95 9.85 -2.78 -6.09
C ALA A 95 10.52 -4.00 -6.75
N TRP A 96 11.04 -4.94 -5.95
CA TRP A 96 11.53 -6.21 -6.45
C TRP A 96 10.44 -7.02 -7.15
N LEU A 97 9.24 -7.09 -6.56
CA LEU A 97 8.11 -7.80 -7.16
C LEU A 97 7.74 -7.20 -8.52
N VAL A 98 7.63 -5.87 -8.62
CA VAL A 98 7.37 -5.17 -9.89
C VAL A 98 8.49 -5.42 -10.90
N PHE A 99 9.75 -5.34 -10.46
CA PHE A 99 10.92 -5.62 -11.30
C PHE A 99 10.90 -7.06 -11.84
N ALA A 100 10.65 -8.05 -10.99
CA ALA A 100 10.63 -9.46 -11.36
C ALA A 100 9.48 -9.75 -12.36
N CYS A 101 8.29 -9.22 -12.11
CA CYS A 101 7.16 -9.31 -13.04
C CYS A 101 7.49 -8.61 -14.37
N HIS A 102 8.10 -7.41 -14.31
CA HIS A 102 8.51 -6.69 -15.50
C HIS A 102 9.66 -7.37 -16.24
N MET A 103 10.59 -8.09 -15.63
CA MET A 103 11.69 -8.74 -16.36
C MET A 103 11.36 -10.17 -16.83
N GLY A 104 10.12 -10.64 -16.62
CA GLY A 104 9.70 -11.99 -17.00
C GLY A 104 10.04 -13.08 -15.97
N TYR A 105 10.62 -12.70 -14.84
CA TYR A 105 10.94 -13.58 -13.70
C TYR A 105 9.77 -13.76 -12.71
N GLY A 106 8.59 -13.24 -13.05
CA GLY A 106 7.41 -13.26 -12.19
C GLY A 106 6.58 -14.55 -12.23
N GLY A 107 6.73 -15.38 -13.27
CA GLY A 107 6.02 -16.66 -13.40
C GLY A 107 4.52 -16.57 -13.03
N LEU A 108 4.10 -17.40 -12.07
CA LEU A 108 2.73 -17.45 -11.57
C LEU A 108 2.26 -16.12 -10.95
N ALA A 109 3.13 -15.42 -10.23
CA ALA A 109 2.79 -14.15 -9.59
C ALA A 109 2.45 -13.08 -10.63
N ASN A 110 3.17 -13.05 -11.76
CA ASN A 110 2.85 -12.16 -12.87
C ASN A 110 1.49 -12.51 -13.49
N SER A 111 1.21 -13.79 -13.73
CA SER A 111 -0.09 -14.22 -14.29
C SER A 111 -1.27 -13.84 -13.39
N PHE A 112 -1.11 -13.98 -12.06
CA PHE A 112 -2.14 -13.60 -11.10
C PHE A 112 -2.35 -12.09 -11.05
N LEU A 113 -1.27 -11.31 -10.97
CA LEU A 113 -1.33 -9.85 -10.81
C LEU A 113 -1.69 -9.11 -12.10
N ALA A 114 -1.31 -9.63 -13.26
CA ALA A 114 -1.64 -9.06 -14.56
C ALA A 114 -3.07 -9.39 -15.01
N HIS A 115 -3.82 -10.20 -14.24
CA HIS A 115 -5.17 -10.60 -14.60
C HIS A 115 -6.11 -9.38 -14.71
N PRO A 116 -6.93 -9.26 -15.78
CA PRO A 116 -7.75 -8.08 -16.04
C PRO A 116 -8.80 -7.79 -14.95
N PHE A 117 -9.14 -8.80 -14.13
CA PHE A 117 -9.97 -8.62 -12.94
C PHE A 117 -9.46 -7.52 -11.99
N TRP A 118 -8.14 -7.34 -11.89
CA TRP A 118 -7.54 -6.34 -11.01
C TRP A 118 -7.58 -4.91 -11.57
N GLN A 119 -7.84 -4.73 -12.86
CA GLN A 119 -7.84 -3.42 -13.52
C GLN A 119 -8.88 -2.44 -12.94
N PRO A 120 -10.18 -2.80 -12.78
CA PRO A 120 -11.15 -1.90 -12.17
C PRO A 120 -10.82 -1.62 -10.70
N LEU A 121 -10.34 -2.61 -9.95
CA LEU A 121 -9.98 -2.44 -8.56
C LEU A 121 -8.76 -1.52 -8.39
N SER A 122 -7.77 -1.63 -9.29
CA SER A 122 -6.59 -0.76 -9.30
C SER A 122 -6.97 0.71 -9.53
N ARG A 123 -7.97 0.99 -10.38
CA ARG A 123 -8.48 2.35 -10.60
C ARG A 123 -9.19 2.89 -9.35
N LEU A 124 -10.06 2.07 -8.75
CA LEU A 124 -10.80 2.46 -7.55
C LEU A 124 -9.91 2.63 -6.31
N THR A 125 -8.76 1.96 -6.24
CA THR A 125 -7.86 1.99 -5.06
C THR A 125 -7.46 3.41 -4.66
N TYR A 126 -7.23 4.30 -5.64
CA TYR A 126 -6.91 5.71 -5.36
C TYR A 126 -8.08 6.43 -4.67
N THR A 127 -9.27 6.30 -5.21
CA THR A 127 -10.50 6.92 -4.67
C THR A 127 -10.86 6.34 -3.30
N ILE A 128 -10.67 5.03 -3.11
CA ILE A 128 -10.81 4.34 -1.82
C ILE A 128 -9.85 4.94 -0.81
N PHE A 129 -8.57 5.12 -1.18
CA PHE A 129 -7.56 5.68 -0.28
C PHE A 129 -7.94 7.09 0.22
N LEU A 130 -8.46 7.95 -0.66
CA LEU A 130 -8.90 9.30 -0.29
C LEU A 130 -10.06 9.31 0.70
N ILE A 131 -11.03 8.41 0.53
CA ILE A 131 -12.23 8.35 1.38
C ILE A 131 -11.95 7.60 2.68
N ALA A 132 -11.12 6.55 2.64
CA ALA A 132 -10.94 5.63 3.77
C ALA A 132 -10.51 6.32 5.06
N PHE A 133 -9.61 7.30 4.99
CA PHE A 133 -9.20 8.06 6.18
C PHE A 133 -10.36 8.88 6.78
N ASN A 134 -11.18 9.50 5.93
CA ASN A 134 -12.35 10.27 6.35
C ASN A 134 -13.42 9.37 6.96
N THR A 135 -13.70 8.22 6.31
CA THR A 135 -14.66 7.23 6.81
C THR A 135 -14.21 6.66 8.16
N GLN A 136 -12.93 6.32 8.32
CA GLN A 136 -12.39 5.89 9.61
C GLN A 136 -12.56 6.97 10.68
N PHE A 137 -12.24 8.22 10.36
CA PHE A 137 -12.38 9.32 11.31
C PHE A 137 -13.85 9.50 11.76
N PHE A 138 -14.77 9.46 10.80
CA PHE A 138 -16.20 9.59 11.07
C PHE A 138 -16.75 8.45 11.93
N VAL A 139 -16.46 7.20 11.58
CA VAL A 139 -16.97 6.02 12.28
C VAL A 139 -16.38 5.90 13.68
N VAL A 140 -15.07 6.08 13.84
CA VAL A 140 -14.37 5.80 15.11
C VAL A 140 -14.39 6.99 16.07
N PHE A 141 -14.33 8.24 15.60
CA PHE A 141 -14.25 9.41 16.49
C PHE A 141 -15.57 10.17 16.62
N PHE A 142 -16.42 10.19 15.59
CA PHE A 142 -17.67 10.94 15.61
C PHE A 142 -18.87 10.08 16.03
N MET A 143 -18.93 8.84 15.54
CA MET A 143 -20.08 7.95 15.76
C MET A 143 -19.92 7.03 16.97
N ALA A 144 -18.70 6.58 17.28
CA ALA A 144 -18.47 5.71 18.43
C ALA A 144 -18.79 6.45 19.74
N ARG A 145 -19.81 5.98 20.46
CA ARG A 145 -20.23 6.51 21.76
C ARG A 145 -19.54 5.82 22.94
N VAL A 146 -18.93 4.66 22.68
CA VAL A 146 -18.27 3.80 23.67
C VAL A 146 -16.89 3.42 23.12
N PRO A 147 -15.84 3.32 23.97
CA PRO A 147 -14.54 2.85 23.53
C PRO A 147 -14.63 1.45 22.92
N ILE A 148 -14.00 1.27 21.77
CA ILE A 148 -13.89 -0.01 21.08
C ILE A 148 -12.81 -0.83 21.80
N TYR A 149 -13.21 -1.93 22.44
CA TYR A 149 -12.26 -2.83 23.09
C TYR A 149 -11.34 -3.50 22.06
N TYR A 150 -10.04 -3.49 22.37
CA TYR A 150 -9.03 -4.12 21.52
C TYR A 150 -9.14 -5.64 21.63
N GLY A 151 -9.63 -6.27 20.57
CA GLY A 151 -9.60 -7.71 20.38
C GLY A 151 -9.39 -8.00 18.91
N ASN A 152 -8.58 -9.01 18.58
CA ASN A 152 -8.20 -9.31 17.20
C ASN A 152 -9.42 -9.43 16.28
N PHE A 153 -10.45 -10.15 16.72
CA PHE A 153 -11.69 -10.32 15.98
C PHE A 153 -12.44 -8.99 15.77
N ASN A 154 -12.56 -8.17 16.83
CA ASN A 154 -13.23 -6.88 16.77
C ASN A 154 -12.50 -5.90 15.82
N MET A 155 -11.16 -5.88 15.87
CA MET A 155 -10.34 -5.04 14.98
C MET A 155 -10.48 -5.47 13.52
N VAL A 156 -10.56 -6.77 13.25
CA VAL A 156 -10.83 -7.29 11.89
C VAL A 156 -12.22 -6.86 11.43
N MET A 157 -13.26 -7.02 12.25
CA MET A 157 -14.62 -6.60 11.89
C MET A 157 -14.71 -5.10 11.59
N VAL A 158 -14.12 -4.25 12.45
CA VAL A 158 -14.10 -2.80 12.24
C VAL A 158 -13.35 -2.44 10.96
N THR A 159 -12.21 -3.07 10.71
CA THR A 159 -11.41 -2.81 9.50
C THR A 159 -12.16 -3.19 8.23
N ILE A 160 -12.81 -4.35 8.20
CA ILE A 160 -13.63 -4.79 7.07
C ILE A 160 -14.81 -3.84 6.86
N GLY A 161 -15.49 -3.45 7.93
CA GLY A 161 -16.62 -2.51 7.86
C GLY A 161 -16.21 -1.16 7.26
N ILE A 162 -15.10 -0.58 7.73
CA ILE A 162 -14.57 0.67 7.19
C ILE A 162 -14.16 0.50 5.73
N LEU A 163 -13.50 -0.61 5.37
CA LEU A 163 -13.07 -0.88 4.00
C LEU A 163 -14.27 -0.95 3.04
N VAL A 164 -15.33 -1.69 3.41
CA VAL A 164 -16.54 -1.83 2.59
C VAL A 164 -17.26 -0.49 2.43
N LEU A 165 -17.45 0.25 3.51
CA LEU A 165 -18.07 1.59 3.45
C LEU A 165 -17.27 2.55 2.57
N SER A 166 -15.94 2.50 2.68
CA SER A 166 -15.03 3.31 1.85
C SER A 166 -15.07 2.90 0.39
N ALA A 167 -15.19 1.60 0.09
CA ALA A 167 -15.33 1.09 -1.26
C ALA A 167 -16.64 1.53 -1.91
N ILE A 168 -17.76 1.46 -1.18
CA ILE A 168 -19.06 1.96 -1.67
C ILE A 168 -18.98 3.46 -1.95
N GLY A 169 -18.44 4.25 -1.01
CA GLY A 169 -18.25 5.68 -1.20
C GLY A 169 -17.33 6.01 -2.38
N ALA A 170 -16.28 5.22 -2.59
CA ALA A 170 -15.33 5.41 -3.69
C ALA A 170 -15.94 5.12 -5.05
N VAL A 171 -16.82 4.12 -5.15
CA VAL A 171 -17.56 3.86 -6.40
C VAL A 171 -18.46 5.05 -6.73
N LEU A 172 -19.21 5.58 -5.75
CA LEU A 172 -20.05 6.75 -5.97
C LEU A 172 -19.24 7.98 -6.38
N LEU A 173 -18.12 8.25 -5.70
CA LEU A 173 -17.26 9.38 -6.01
C LEU A 173 -16.63 9.23 -7.39
N SER A 174 -16.06 8.05 -7.70
CA SER A 174 -15.46 7.74 -9.01
C SER A 174 -16.49 7.91 -10.14
N LEU A 175 -17.73 7.44 -9.97
CA LEU A 175 -18.79 7.65 -10.95
C LEU A 175 -19.14 9.14 -11.13
N LEU A 176 -19.23 9.90 -10.04
CA LEU A 176 -19.56 11.33 -10.11
C LEU A 176 -18.43 12.20 -10.69
N THR A 177 -17.16 11.82 -10.51
CA THR A 177 -16.02 12.63 -10.95
C THR A 177 -15.43 12.14 -12.27
N GLU A 178 -15.23 10.83 -12.45
CA GLU A 178 -14.56 10.29 -13.64
C GLU A 178 -15.49 10.28 -14.85
N SER A 179 -16.79 9.98 -14.68
CA SER A 179 -17.72 9.95 -15.82
C SER A 179 -17.91 11.31 -16.53
N PRO A 180 -18.07 12.46 -15.83
CA PRO A 180 -18.14 13.75 -16.52
C PRO A 180 -16.80 14.19 -17.09
N VAL A 181 -15.67 13.89 -16.41
CA VAL A 181 -14.34 14.27 -16.89
C VAL A 181 -13.98 13.52 -18.18
N LEU A 182 -14.25 12.21 -18.24
CA LEU A 182 -14.06 11.42 -19.47
C LEU A 182 -14.99 11.87 -20.59
N GLY A 183 -16.21 12.33 -20.25
CA GLY A 183 -17.13 12.94 -21.21
C GLY A 183 -16.61 14.26 -21.78
N LEU A 184 -16.11 15.14 -20.92
CA LEU A 184 -15.51 16.43 -21.28
C LEU A 184 -14.23 16.26 -22.11
N GLU A 185 -13.36 15.32 -21.74
CA GLU A 185 -12.14 15.00 -22.47
C GLU A 185 -12.46 14.58 -23.91
N LYS A 186 -13.45 13.69 -24.09
CA LYS A 186 -13.91 13.28 -25.42
C LYS A 186 -14.50 14.44 -26.21
N LEU A 187 -15.21 15.36 -25.57
CA LEU A 187 -15.77 16.54 -26.25
C LEU A 187 -14.70 17.54 -26.69
N ILE A 188 -13.67 17.75 -25.87
CA ILE A 188 -12.56 18.66 -26.18
C ILE A 188 -11.65 18.06 -27.27
N LEU A 189 -11.28 16.78 -27.18
CA LEU A 189 -10.39 16.13 -28.14
C LEU A 189 -11.07 15.83 -29.48
N LYS A 190 -12.40 15.60 -29.50
CA LYS A 190 -13.14 15.38 -30.76
C LYS A 190 -13.36 16.66 -31.57
N LYS A 191 -13.09 17.84 -31.00
CA LYS A 191 -13.17 19.14 -31.70
C LYS A 191 -11.84 19.54 -32.39
N GLY A 192 -10.84 18.67 -32.36
CA GLY A 192 -9.49 18.92 -32.90
C GLY A 192 -9.15 18.21 -34.22
N ASN A 193 -10.12 17.59 -34.90
CA ASN A 193 -9.99 17.06 -36.27
C ASN A 193 -11.06 17.66 -37.18
#